data_AF-A0A959Y6D4-F1
#
_entry.id   AF-A0A959Y6D4-F1
#
_cell.length_a   1.000
_cell.length_b   1.000
_cell.length_c   1.000
_cell.angle_alpha   90.00
_cell.angle_beta   90.00
_cell.angle_gamma   90.00
#
_symmetry.space_group_name_H-M   'P 1'
#
loop_
_entity.id
_entity.type
_entity.pdbx_description
1 polymer ?
#
loop_
_entity_poly.entity_id
_entity_poly.type
_entity_poly.pdbx_seq_one_letter_code
_entity_poly.pdbx_strand_id
1 'polypeptide(L)'
;MSLRSTLTLALLALLCGCYHSEQVDLVVHNATIHTMDETGTTTQAMAVRDGRIVEMGPEREIMNRYQAENTVDAAKLHVYPGFIDGHCHFLGYGLNLQKLDLIGTKSWDEVLERLQRFAEAHPDREWLIGRGWDQNDWSTKD
;
A
#
# COMPACT_ATOMS: atom_id res chain seq x y z
N MET A 1 0.60 -34.45 -51.03
CA MET A 1 1.54 -34.15 -49.91
C MET A 1 2.03 -35.46 -49.34
N SER A 2 3.34 -35.61 -49.13
CA SER A 2 3.93 -36.83 -48.57
C SER A 2 3.49 -37.01 -47.11
N LEU A 3 3.25 -38.26 -46.69
CA LEU A 3 2.90 -38.63 -45.31
C LEU A 3 3.90 -38.07 -44.29
N ARG A 4 5.16 -37.88 -44.72
CA ARG A 4 6.21 -37.23 -43.91
C ARG A 4 5.95 -35.74 -43.70
N SER A 5 5.54 -35.00 -44.73
CA SER A 5 5.25 -33.56 -44.64
C SER A 5 4.04 -33.25 -43.75
N THR A 6 3.03 -34.12 -43.73
CA THR A 6 1.89 -34.02 -42.80
C THR A 6 2.28 -34.31 -41.36
N LEU A 7 3.18 -35.27 -41.11
CA LEU A 7 3.69 -35.55 -39.75
C LEU A 7 4.54 -34.39 -39.22
N THR A 8 5.38 -33.77 -40.05
CA THR A 8 6.21 -32.64 -39.64
C THR A 8 5.38 -31.39 -39.32
N LEU A 9 4.32 -31.11 -40.09
CA LEU A 9 3.40 -30.00 -39.82
C LEU A 9 2.61 -30.20 -38.52
N ALA A 10 2.16 -31.44 -38.25
CA ALA A 10 1.44 -31.76 -37.01
C ALA A 10 2.35 -31.65 -35.77
N LEU A 11 3.63 -32.04 -35.89
CA LEU A 11 4.61 -31.94 -34.81
C LEU A 11 4.99 -30.49 -34.49
N LEU A 12 5.09 -29.61 -35.49
CA LEU A 12 5.30 -28.16 -35.27
C LEU A 12 4.08 -27.49 -34.62
N ALA A 13 2.86 -27.87 -35.01
CA ALA A 13 1.64 -27.33 -34.41
C ALA A 13 1.47 -27.72 -32.92
N LEU A 14 1.95 -28.91 -32.54
CA LEU A 14 1.97 -29.37 -31.14
C LEU A 14 3.01 -28.61 -30.27
N LEU A 15 4.11 -28.13 -30.86
CA LEU A 15 5.13 -27.34 -30.17
C LEU A 15 4.76 -25.86 -30.00
N CYS A 16 3.78 -25.38 -30.78
CA CYS A 16 3.21 -24.03 -30.65
C CYS A 16 1.90 -24.00 -29.85
N GLY A 17 1.54 -25.10 -29.15
CA GLY A 17 0.43 -25.15 -28.20
C GLY A 17 0.67 -24.16 -27.06
N CYS A 18 0.13 -22.96 -27.25
CA CYS A 18 0.28 -21.74 -26.48
C CYS A 18 0.48 -21.94 -24.97
N TYR A 19 1.64 -21.49 -24.45
CA TYR A 19 1.74 -20.98 -23.09
C TYR A 19 0.84 -19.74 -23.02
N HIS A 20 -0.45 -19.92 -22.75
CA HIS A 20 -1.37 -18.81 -22.55
C HIS A 20 -1.27 -18.38 -21.11
N SER A 21 -0.52 -17.31 -20.87
CA SER A 21 -0.46 -16.67 -19.57
C SER A 21 -1.83 -16.08 -19.24
N GLU A 22 -2.36 -16.39 -18.06
CA GLU A 22 -3.61 -15.81 -17.59
C GLU A 22 -3.44 -14.30 -17.33
N GLN A 23 -4.40 -13.48 -17.75
CA GLN A 23 -4.34 -12.05 -17.50
C GLN A 23 -4.78 -11.68 -16.09
N VAL A 24 -4.04 -10.76 -15.48
CA VAL A 24 -4.26 -10.20 -14.13
C VAL A 24 -3.93 -8.70 -14.11
N ASP A 25 -4.41 -7.97 -13.11
CA ASP A 25 -4.22 -6.52 -13.01
C ASP A 25 -2.81 -6.17 -12.53
N LEU A 26 -2.30 -6.97 -11.58
CA LEU A 26 -1.04 -6.71 -10.89
C LEU A 26 -0.31 -8.02 -10.57
N VAL A 27 1.01 -8.03 -10.80
CA VAL A 27 1.93 -8.98 -10.17
C VAL A 27 2.93 -8.22 -9.32
N VAL A 28 3.06 -8.60 -8.05
CA VAL A 28 4.16 -8.18 -7.18
C VAL A 28 5.14 -9.34 -7.11
N HIS A 29 6.41 -9.10 -7.42
CA HIS A 29 7.43 -10.14 -7.47
C HIS A 29 8.73 -9.69 -6.83
N ASN A 30 9.72 -10.60 -6.81
CA ASN A 30 11.01 -10.38 -6.17
C ASN A 30 10.83 -9.93 -4.70
N ALA A 31 9.87 -10.50 -3.97
CA ALA A 31 9.46 -10.03 -2.64
C ALA A 31 9.73 -11.06 -1.54
N THR A 32 9.55 -10.63 -0.29
CA THR A 32 9.29 -11.53 0.85
C THR A 32 7.88 -11.24 1.38
N ILE A 33 6.89 -11.96 0.86
CA ILE A 33 5.46 -11.72 1.16
C ILE A 33 5.05 -12.59 2.34
N HIS A 34 4.61 -11.97 3.43
CA HIS A 34 4.11 -12.65 4.62
C HIS A 34 2.61 -12.96 4.46
N THR A 35 2.23 -14.24 4.44
CA THR A 35 0.84 -14.66 4.22
C THR A 35 -0.04 -14.51 5.47
N MET A 36 0.60 -14.43 6.64
CA MET A 36 -0.05 -14.44 7.96
C MET A 36 -0.91 -15.69 8.21
N ASP A 37 -0.57 -16.82 7.57
CA ASP A 37 -1.14 -18.12 7.94
C ASP A 37 -0.61 -18.61 9.30
N GLU A 38 -1.22 -19.68 9.82
CA GLU A 38 -0.87 -20.26 11.14
C GLU A 38 0.59 -20.69 11.25
N THR A 39 1.25 -20.96 10.13
CA THR A 39 2.64 -21.42 10.06
C THR A 39 3.64 -20.30 9.79
N GLY A 40 3.19 -19.07 9.57
CA GLY A 40 4.04 -17.93 9.24
C GLY A 40 4.73 -18.06 7.88
N THR A 41 4.07 -18.64 6.89
CA THR A 41 4.68 -18.87 5.56
C THR A 41 5.02 -17.55 4.87
N THR A 42 6.10 -17.57 4.08
CA THR A 42 6.44 -16.50 3.16
C THR A 42 6.47 -16.98 1.71
N THR A 43 6.13 -16.10 0.77
CA THR A 43 6.20 -16.36 -0.67
C THR A 43 6.97 -15.24 -1.39
N GLN A 44 7.31 -15.45 -2.66
CA GLN A 44 8.20 -14.55 -3.41
C GLN A 44 7.46 -13.65 -4.41
N ALA A 45 6.26 -14.06 -4.82
CA ALA A 45 5.40 -13.29 -5.70
C ALA A 45 3.92 -13.58 -5.45
N MET A 46 3.08 -12.64 -5.86
CA MET A 46 1.63 -12.77 -5.87
C MET A 46 1.02 -12.16 -7.13
N ALA A 47 -0.08 -12.75 -7.60
CA ALA A 47 -0.91 -12.23 -8.68
C ALA A 47 -2.25 -11.72 -8.13
N VAL A 48 -2.71 -10.57 -8.63
CA VAL A 48 -3.92 -9.89 -8.18
C VAL A 48 -4.84 -9.60 -9.36
N ARG A 49 -6.11 -9.99 -9.24
CA ARG A 49 -7.18 -9.72 -10.20
C ARG A 49 -8.44 -9.25 -9.47
N ASP A 50 -9.05 -8.18 -9.96
CA ASP A 50 -10.24 -7.54 -9.40
C ASP A 50 -10.09 -7.23 -7.89
N GLY A 51 -8.90 -6.73 -7.52
CA GLY A 51 -8.55 -6.40 -6.13
C GLY A 51 -8.41 -7.61 -5.19
N ARG A 52 -8.34 -8.84 -5.72
CA ARG A 52 -8.14 -10.07 -4.95
C ARG A 52 -6.85 -10.76 -5.34
N ILE A 53 -6.14 -11.29 -4.36
CA ILE A 53 -5.01 -12.18 -4.59
C ILE A 53 -5.56 -13.50 -5.15
N VAL A 54 -5.16 -13.87 -6.37
CA VAL A 54 -5.58 -15.11 -7.03
C VAL A 54 -4.57 -16.24 -6.85
N GLU A 55 -3.29 -15.90 -6.67
CA GLU A 55 -2.24 -16.87 -6.38
C GLU A 55 -1.05 -16.21 -5.68
N MET A 56 -0.35 -16.96 -4.85
CA MET A 56 0.92 -16.61 -4.22
C MET A 56 1.88 -17.78 -4.30
N GLY A 57 3.18 -17.54 -4.50
CA GLY A 57 4.13 -18.64 -4.62
C GLY A 57 5.56 -18.23 -4.98
N PRO A 58 6.36 -19.19 -5.48
CA PRO A 58 7.68 -18.92 -6.02
C PRO A 58 7.62 -17.92 -7.18
N GLU A 59 8.58 -16.99 -7.23
CA GLU A 59 8.58 -15.89 -8.19
C GLU A 59 8.45 -16.38 -9.64
N ARG A 60 9.26 -17.37 -10.00
CA ARG A 60 9.30 -17.91 -11.36
C ARG A 60 7.97 -18.57 -11.76
N GLU A 61 7.24 -19.16 -10.81
CA GLU A 61 5.97 -19.83 -11.11
C GLU A 61 4.88 -18.80 -11.42
N ILE A 62 4.77 -17.76 -10.60
CA ILE A 62 3.83 -16.65 -10.81
C ILE A 62 4.16 -15.91 -12.12
N MET A 63 5.43 -15.57 -12.34
CA MET A 63 5.87 -14.82 -13.53
C MET A 63 5.71 -15.59 -14.85
N ASN A 64 5.69 -16.93 -14.81
CA ASN A 64 5.46 -17.75 -16.00
C ASN A 64 3.97 -18.01 -16.26
N ARG A 65 3.14 -18.02 -15.21
CA ARG A 65 1.70 -18.32 -15.31
C ARG A 65 0.88 -17.09 -15.69
N TYR A 66 1.26 -15.92 -15.19
CA TYR A 66 0.45 -14.71 -15.30
C TYR A 66 1.10 -13.64 -16.16
N GLN A 67 0.27 -12.95 -16.95
CA GLN A 67 0.63 -11.71 -17.63
C GLN A 67 -0.14 -10.57 -16.97
N ALA A 68 0.59 -9.64 -16.36
CA ALA A 68 -0.01 -8.54 -15.61
C ALA A 68 -0.06 -7.25 -16.44
N GLU A 69 -1.10 -6.45 -16.25
CA GLU A 69 -1.12 -5.06 -16.74
C GLU A 69 -0.06 -4.21 -16.03
N ASN A 70 0.12 -4.44 -14.73
CA ASN A 70 1.11 -3.77 -13.90
C ASN A 70 2.01 -4.78 -13.18
N THR A 71 3.30 -4.47 -13.09
CA THR A 71 4.27 -5.31 -12.37
C THR A 71 5.04 -4.46 -11.39
N VAL A 72 5.19 -4.97 -10.16
CA VAL A 72 5.98 -4.34 -9.09
C VAL A 72 7.12 -5.27 -8.71
N ASP A 73 8.35 -4.83 -8.96
CA ASP A 73 9.55 -5.44 -8.42
C ASP A 73 9.78 -4.92 -6.99
N ALA A 74 9.63 -5.80 -6.00
CA ALA A 74 9.79 -5.43 -4.59
C ALA A 74 11.24 -5.41 -4.11
N ALA A 75 12.24 -5.73 -4.95
CA ALA A 75 13.66 -5.66 -4.61
C ALA A 75 14.06 -6.42 -3.31
N LYS A 76 13.46 -7.60 -3.11
CA LYS A 76 13.53 -8.47 -1.92
C LYS A 76 12.96 -7.86 -0.63
N LEU A 77 12.28 -6.70 -0.72
CA LEU A 77 11.62 -6.08 0.42
C LEU A 77 10.40 -6.90 0.89
N HIS A 78 9.98 -6.61 2.12
CA HIS A 78 8.89 -7.31 2.78
C HIS A 78 7.53 -6.73 2.41
N VAL A 79 6.57 -7.62 2.17
CA VAL A 79 5.17 -7.28 1.93
C VAL A 79 4.32 -7.92 3.01
N TYR A 80 3.46 -7.13 3.64
CA TYR A 80 2.53 -7.55 4.69
C TYR A 80 1.09 -7.22 4.28
N PRO A 81 0.09 -7.91 4.84
CA PRO A 81 -1.28 -7.42 4.79
C PRO A 81 -1.36 -5.99 5.33
N GLY A 82 -2.24 -5.18 4.73
CA GLY A 82 -2.52 -3.85 5.25
C GLY A 82 -3.03 -3.90 6.69
N PHE A 83 -2.74 -2.86 7.48
CA PHE A 83 -3.24 -2.78 8.84
C PHE A 83 -4.77 -2.67 8.87
N ILE A 84 -5.40 -3.43 9.77
CA ILE A 84 -6.85 -3.39 10.01
C ILE A 84 -7.07 -2.79 11.40
N ASP A 85 -7.66 -1.60 11.44
CA ASP A 85 -8.08 -0.97 12.69
C ASP A 85 -9.52 -1.39 13.03
N GLY A 86 -9.67 -2.17 14.10
CA GLY A 86 -10.97 -2.70 14.55
C GLY A 86 -11.84 -1.68 15.29
N HIS A 87 -11.30 -0.54 15.72
CA HIS A 87 -12.07 0.48 16.42
C HIS A 87 -11.40 1.86 16.34
N CYS A 88 -11.98 2.76 15.55
CA CYS A 88 -11.46 4.10 15.36
C CYS A 88 -12.59 5.14 15.20
N HIS A 89 -12.26 6.39 15.53
CA HIS A 89 -13.12 7.55 15.32
C HIS A 89 -12.64 8.38 14.13
N PHE A 90 -12.70 7.84 12.90
CA PHE A 90 -12.13 8.48 11.70
C PHE A 90 -12.61 9.92 11.47
N LEU A 91 -13.91 10.19 11.63
CA LEU A 91 -14.43 11.55 11.49
C LEU A 91 -13.79 12.50 12.50
N GLY A 92 -13.74 12.10 13.78
CA GLY A 92 -13.10 12.89 14.83
C GLY A 92 -11.61 13.09 14.56
N TYR A 93 -10.91 12.06 14.10
CA TYR A 93 -9.51 12.12 13.72
C TYR A 93 -9.28 13.12 12.57
N GLY A 94 -10.02 13.00 11.46
CA GLY A 94 -9.93 13.91 10.32
C GLY A 94 -10.25 15.36 10.69
N LEU A 95 -11.30 15.59 11.49
CA LEU A 95 -11.63 16.93 12.00
C LEU A 95 -10.52 17.48 12.91
N ASN A 96 -9.80 16.64 13.65
CA ASN A 96 -8.68 17.09 14.48
C ASN A 96 -7.44 17.44 13.66
N LEU A 97 -7.18 16.75 12.54
CA LEU A 97 -6.06 17.08 11.64
C LEU A 97 -6.22 18.47 10.99
N GLN A 98 -7.44 19.00 10.95
CA GLN A 98 -7.71 20.35 10.43
C GLN A 98 -7.60 21.45 11.49
N LYS A 99 -7.41 21.09 12.76
CA LYS A 99 -7.25 22.02 13.88
C LYS A 99 -5.78 22.39 14.04
N LEU A 100 -5.53 23.53 14.68
CA LEU A 100 -4.19 23.90 15.11
C LEU A 100 -3.66 22.89 16.15
N ASP A 101 -2.51 22.29 15.84
CA ASP A 101 -1.81 21.41 16.77
C ASP A 101 -0.91 22.22 17.72
N LEU A 102 -1.24 22.17 19.00
CA LEU A 102 -0.53 22.83 20.09
C LEU A 102 0.28 21.86 20.95
N ILE A 103 0.37 20.58 20.57
CA ILE A 103 1.20 19.61 21.26
C ILE A 103 2.66 20.08 21.27
N GLY A 104 3.27 19.98 22.45
CA GLY A 104 4.69 20.28 22.65
C GLY A 104 5.04 21.77 22.72
N THR A 105 4.06 22.67 22.73
CA THR A 105 4.32 24.09 23.04
C THR A 105 4.95 24.24 24.42
N LYS A 106 5.89 25.19 24.57
CA LYS A 106 6.71 25.40 25.78
C LYS A 106 6.39 26.69 26.53
N SER A 107 5.48 27.50 26.00
CA SER A 107 4.98 28.70 26.66
C SER A 107 3.65 29.15 26.04
N TRP A 108 2.98 30.07 26.75
CA TRP A 108 1.84 30.79 26.21
C TRP A 108 2.18 31.58 24.94
N ASP A 109 3.35 32.22 24.90
CA ASP A 109 3.82 32.97 23.74
C ASP A 109 3.94 32.08 22.51
N GLU A 110 4.40 30.83 22.68
CA GLU A 110 4.48 29.87 21.56
C GLU A 110 3.09 29.46 21.07
N VAL A 111 2.10 29.31 21.97
CA VAL A 111 0.70 29.07 21.58
C VAL A 111 0.18 30.22 20.72
N LEU A 112 0.44 31.47 21.12
CA LEU A 112 0.03 32.65 20.37
C LEU A 112 0.73 32.74 19.01
N GLU A 113 2.03 32.49 18.95
CA GLU A 113 2.80 32.50 17.70
C GLU A 113 2.28 31.44 16.71
N ARG A 114 2.00 30.22 17.19
CA ARG A 114 1.40 29.18 16.35
C ARG A 114 0.00 29.55 15.91
N LEU A 115 -0.81 30.18 16.78
CA LEU A 115 -2.16 30.64 16.43
C LEU A 115 -2.13 31.73 15.36
N GLN A 116 -1.22 32.71 15.46
CA GLN A 116 -1.06 33.77 14.47
C GLN A 116 -0.68 33.22 13.11
N ARG A 117 0.34 32.35 13.04
CA ARG A 117 0.72 31.67 11.78
C ARG A 117 -0.42 30.85 11.21
N PHE A 118 -1.18 30.18 12.06
CA PHE A 118 -2.34 29.41 11.62
C PHE A 118 -3.45 30.30 11.07
N ALA A 119 -3.69 31.47 11.67
CA ALA A 119 -4.64 32.47 11.19
C ALA A 119 -4.24 33.01 9.81
N GLU A 120 -2.96 33.38 9.64
CA GLU A 120 -2.40 33.90 8.38
C GLU A 120 -2.51 32.88 7.24
N ALA A 121 -2.28 31.59 7.54
CA ALA A 121 -2.41 30.51 6.57
C ALA A 121 -3.88 30.17 6.22
N HIS A 122 -4.84 30.64 7.01
CA HIS A 122 -6.26 30.33 6.85
C HIS A 122 -7.15 31.59 6.97
N PRO A 123 -6.95 32.61 6.12
CA PRO A 123 -7.62 33.91 6.26
C PRO A 123 -9.15 33.83 6.10
N ASP A 124 -9.65 32.80 5.41
CA ASP A 124 -11.08 32.61 5.15
C ASP A 124 -11.82 31.88 6.28
N ARG A 125 -11.12 31.44 7.34
CA ARG A 125 -11.76 30.75 8.47
C ARG A 125 -12.34 31.77 9.46
N GLU A 126 -13.64 31.67 9.68
CA GLU A 126 -14.34 32.46 10.68
C GLU A 126 -13.89 32.14 12.12
N TRP A 127 -13.57 30.87 12.37
CA TRP A 127 -13.13 30.39 13.68
C TRP A 127 -11.87 29.55 13.58
N LEU A 128 -10.91 29.83 14.46
CA LEU A 128 -9.71 29.02 14.65
C LEU A 128 -9.94 28.08 15.83
N ILE A 129 -9.74 26.79 15.59
CA ILE A 129 -9.88 25.76 16.62
C ILE A 129 -8.53 25.08 16.75
N GLY A 130 -8.00 25.04 17.97
CA GLY A 130 -6.74 24.37 18.30
C GLY A 130 -6.89 23.40 19.47
N ARG A 131 -5.95 22.47 19.61
CA ARG A 131 -5.95 21.51 20.73
C ARG A 131 -4.54 21.03 21.06
N GLY A 132 -4.38 20.47 22.25
CA GLY A 132 -3.19 19.71 22.63
C GLY A 132 -2.12 20.48 23.39
N TRP A 133 -2.37 21.74 23.76
CA TRP A 133 -1.50 22.42 24.71
C TRP A 133 -1.56 21.72 26.07
N ASP A 134 -0.43 21.73 26.78
CA ASP A 134 -0.31 21.23 28.15
C ASP A 134 0.62 22.18 28.91
N GLN A 135 0.10 22.89 29.90
CA GLN A 135 0.88 23.83 30.72
C GLN A 135 1.99 23.14 31.52
N ASN A 136 1.95 21.80 31.67
CA ASN A 136 3.04 21.07 32.32
C ASN A 136 4.33 21.06 31.50
N ASP A 137 4.23 21.31 30.20
CA ASP A 137 5.38 21.44 29.31
C ASP A 137 6.10 22.81 29.44
N TRP A 138 5.49 23.77 30.14
CA TRP A 138 5.95 25.15 30.16
C TRP A 138 6.82 25.44 31.39
N SER A 139 7.94 26.14 31.17
CA SER A 139 8.86 26.56 32.24
C SER A 139 8.25 27.62 33.15
N THR A 140 7.35 28.42 32.61
CA THR A 140 6.60 29.47 33.32
C THR A 140 5.12 29.22 33.09
N LYS A 141 4.35 29.11 34.18
CA LYS A 141 2.94 28.67 34.17
C LYS A 141 1.96 29.78 34.53
N ASP A 142 2.46 30.99 34.74
CA ASP A 142 1.71 32.18 35.14
C ASP A 142 1.16 32.93 33.92
#